data_AF-A0A7S1RDD1-F1
#
_entry.id   AF-A0A7S1RDD1-F1
#
_cell.length_a   1.000
_cell.length_b   1.000
_cell.length_c   1.000
_cell.angle_alpha   90.00
_cell.angle_beta   90.00
_cell.angle_gamma   90.00
#
_symmetry.space_group_name_H-M   'P 1'
#
loop_
_entity.id
_entity.type
_entity.pdbx_description
1 polymer ?
#
loop_
_entity_poly.entity_id
_entity_poly.type
_entity_poly.pdbx_seq_one_letter_code
_entity_poly.pdbx_strand_id
1 'polypeptide(L)'
;TRAEASDVANAVLDGTDCVMLSGETAAGGYPIEAVTIMRKICQTCEDILDYPSLFSSTQMQVRDMGKMDPVEAICSSAVESAIDARCKLIVALTETGNTAAKIAKYRPKAQVMAITASESTVRHLQVVRGVIPVLTASFVGTDSVIAKALAKAKEDG
;
A
#
# COMPACT_ATOMS: atom_id res chain seq x y z
N THR A 1 -4.87 -20.70 -16.27
CA THR A 1 -4.07 -20.98 -17.49
C THR A 1 -2.92 -19.98 -17.63
N ARG A 2 -2.01 -20.13 -18.61
CA ARG A 2 -0.95 -19.12 -18.86
C ARG A 2 -1.55 -17.75 -19.18
N ALA A 3 -2.62 -17.71 -19.96
CA ALA A 3 -3.31 -16.47 -20.32
C ALA A 3 -3.89 -15.75 -19.08
N GLU A 4 -4.61 -16.46 -18.21
CA GLU A 4 -5.14 -15.90 -16.95
C GLU A 4 -4.02 -15.36 -16.05
N ALA A 5 -2.91 -16.09 -15.92
CA ALA A 5 -1.78 -15.63 -15.11
C ALA A 5 -1.15 -14.35 -15.66
N SER A 6 -1.03 -14.24 -16.99
CA SER A 6 -0.52 -13.05 -17.66
C SER A 6 -1.47 -11.85 -17.55
N ASP A 7 -2.78 -12.08 -17.54
CA ASP A 7 -3.79 -11.01 -17.37
C ASP A 7 -3.66 -10.34 -16.00
N VAL A 8 -3.61 -11.14 -14.93
CA VAL A 8 -3.38 -10.65 -13.56
C VAL A 8 -2.03 -9.94 -13.45
N ALA A 9 -0.97 -10.52 -14.04
CA ALA A 9 0.36 -9.92 -14.02
C ALA A 9 0.38 -8.54 -14.67
N ASN A 10 -0.21 -8.41 -15.86
CA ASN A 10 -0.28 -7.14 -16.57
C ASN A 10 -1.08 -6.10 -15.77
N ALA A 11 -2.23 -6.47 -15.18
CA ALA A 11 -3.00 -5.56 -14.35
C ALA A 11 -2.20 -4.98 -13.17
N VAL A 12 -1.35 -5.80 -12.54
CA VAL A 12 -0.46 -5.36 -11.43
C VAL A 12 0.63 -4.40 -11.93
N LEU A 13 1.22 -4.70 -13.08
CA LEU A 13 2.26 -3.87 -13.71
C LEU A 13 1.70 -2.55 -14.25
N ASP A 14 0.47 -2.56 -14.77
CA ASP A 14 -0.28 -1.38 -15.20
C ASP A 14 -0.68 -0.48 -14.02
N GLY A 15 -0.50 -0.97 -12.78
CA GLY A 15 -0.60 -0.17 -11.57
C GLY A 15 -1.93 -0.28 -10.83
N THR A 16 -2.75 -1.30 -11.10
CA THR A 16 -4.02 -1.53 -10.37
C THR A 16 -3.77 -1.59 -8.86
N ASP A 17 -4.73 -1.07 -8.08
CA ASP A 17 -4.69 -1.18 -6.63
C ASP A 17 -5.23 -2.53 -6.13
N CYS A 18 -6.17 -3.14 -6.87
CA CYS A 18 -6.81 -4.39 -6.51
C CYS A 18 -7.00 -5.30 -7.73
N VAL A 19 -7.01 -6.60 -7.47
CA VAL A 19 -7.46 -7.65 -8.39
C VAL A 19 -8.59 -8.42 -7.72
N MET A 20 -9.52 -8.94 -8.50
CA MET A 20 -10.76 -9.53 -7.99
C MET A 20 -10.97 -10.93 -8.55
N LEU A 21 -11.27 -11.87 -7.66
CA LEU A 21 -11.82 -13.19 -8.02
C LEU A 21 -13.33 -13.14 -7.89
N SER A 22 -14.02 -13.74 -8.85
CA SER A 22 -15.49 -13.75 -8.92
C SER A 22 -15.99 -15.18 -8.72
N GLY A 23 -16.29 -15.89 -9.81
CA GLY A 23 -16.81 -17.27 -9.76
C GLY A 23 -15.81 -18.26 -9.17
N GLU A 24 -14.53 -17.97 -9.26
CA GLU A 24 -13.42 -18.78 -8.76
C GLU A 24 -13.52 -19.01 -7.25
N THR A 25 -13.88 -17.97 -6.50
CA THR A 25 -14.06 -18.03 -5.04
C THR A 25 -15.51 -18.24 -4.63
N ALA A 26 -16.48 -17.77 -5.42
CA ALA A 26 -17.90 -17.84 -5.05
C ALA A 26 -18.49 -19.25 -5.21
N ALA A 27 -18.12 -19.98 -6.26
CA ALA A 27 -18.68 -21.30 -6.58
C ALA A 27 -17.66 -22.29 -7.19
N GLY A 28 -16.38 -21.90 -7.25
CA GLY A 28 -15.32 -22.72 -7.82
C GLY A 28 -14.96 -23.91 -6.94
N GLY A 29 -14.42 -24.97 -7.56
CA GLY A 29 -13.96 -26.17 -6.84
C GLY A 29 -12.64 -25.99 -6.08
N TYR A 30 -11.90 -24.91 -6.33
CA TYR A 30 -10.55 -24.66 -5.79
C TYR A 30 -10.35 -23.20 -5.34
N PRO A 31 -11.18 -22.70 -4.39
CA PRO A 31 -11.18 -21.28 -4.00
C PRO A 31 -9.88 -20.87 -3.28
N ILE A 32 -9.27 -21.77 -2.50
CA ILE A 32 -8.04 -21.51 -1.75
C ILE A 32 -6.87 -21.38 -2.74
N GLU A 33 -6.80 -22.29 -3.70
CA GLU A 33 -5.76 -22.33 -4.74
C GLU A 33 -5.86 -21.10 -5.64
N ALA A 34 -7.06 -20.66 -6.00
CA ALA A 34 -7.29 -19.45 -6.77
C ALA A 34 -6.72 -18.20 -6.07
N VAL A 35 -7.00 -18.03 -4.77
CA VAL A 35 -6.43 -16.90 -3.99
C VAL A 35 -4.92 -17.06 -3.85
N THR A 36 -4.42 -18.27 -3.59
CA THR A 36 -3.00 -18.55 -3.41
C THR A 36 -2.20 -18.23 -4.68
N ILE A 37 -2.69 -18.64 -5.85
CA ILE A 37 -2.00 -18.37 -7.12
C ILE A 37 -2.06 -16.89 -7.48
N MET A 38 -3.20 -16.22 -7.27
CA MET A 38 -3.34 -14.79 -7.52
C MET A 38 -2.37 -13.99 -6.65
N ARG A 39 -2.28 -14.31 -5.34
CA ARG A 39 -1.28 -13.72 -4.44
C ARG A 39 0.14 -13.91 -4.96
N LYS A 40 0.50 -15.13 -5.37
CA LYS A 40 1.85 -15.44 -5.86
C LYS A 40 2.20 -14.65 -7.12
N ILE A 41 1.25 -14.47 -8.03
CA ILE A 41 1.43 -13.64 -9.24
C ILE A 41 1.68 -12.18 -8.83
N CYS A 42 0.84 -11.60 -7.98
CA CYS A 42 1.00 -10.23 -7.49
C CYS A 42 2.39 -10.01 -6.87
N GLN A 43 2.82 -10.89 -5.95
CA GLN A 43 4.13 -10.80 -5.30
C GLN A 43 5.28 -10.88 -6.31
N THR A 44 5.21 -11.80 -7.28
CA THR A 44 6.24 -11.96 -8.31
C THR A 44 6.36 -10.70 -9.19
N CYS A 45 5.23 -10.08 -9.52
CA CYS A 45 5.21 -8.82 -10.28
C CYS A 45 5.75 -7.66 -9.46
N GLU A 46 5.39 -7.56 -8.18
CA GLU A 46 5.85 -6.51 -7.28
C GLU A 46 7.37 -6.56 -7.04
N ASP A 47 7.94 -7.75 -6.96
CA ASP A 47 9.38 -7.95 -6.75
C ASP A 47 10.26 -7.41 -7.90
N ILE A 48 9.72 -7.31 -9.12
CA ILE A 48 10.45 -6.85 -10.31
C ILE A 48 10.22 -5.36 -10.64
N LEU A 49 9.36 -4.66 -9.88
CA LEU A 49 9.07 -3.25 -10.14
C LEU A 49 10.27 -2.34 -9.81
N ASP A 50 10.51 -1.38 -10.69
CA ASP A 50 11.45 -0.27 -10.44
C ASP A 50 10.76 0.85 -9.66
N TYR A 51 10.65 0.66 -8.35
CA TYR A 51 10.01 1.60 -7.43
C TYR A 51 10.58 3.03 -7.47
N PRO A 52 11.91 3.25 -7.51
CA PRO A 52 12.47 4.60 -7.72
C PRO A 52 11.93 5.29 -8.98
N SER A 53 11.88 4.60 -10.12
CA SER A 53 11.34 5.17 -11.36
C SER A 53 9.83 5.43 -11.27
N LEU A 54 9.06 4.54 -10.62
CA LEU A 54 7.63 4.76 -10.36
C LEU A 54 7.39 5.99 -9.47
N PHE A 55 8.19 6.17 -8.44
CA PHE A 55 8.15 7.34 -7.57
C PHE A 55 8.43 8.63 -8.36
N SER A 56 9.56 8.69 -9.08
CA SER A 56 9.97 9.88 -9.82
C SER A 56 8.97 10.27 -10.91
N SER A 57 8.42 9.30 -11.64
CA SER A 57 7.39 9.56 -12.67
C SER A 57 6.11 10.14 -12.06
N THR A 58 5.62 9.55 -10.97
CA THR A 58 4.45 10.07 -10.24
C THR A 58 4.71 11.45 -9.68
N GLN A 59 5.89 11.68 -9.08
CA GLN A 59 6.26 12.98 -8.51
C GLN A 59 6.33 14.08 -9.59
N MET A 60 6.88 13.77 -10.76
CA MET A 60 6.94 14.69 -11.88
C MET A 60 5.53 15.06 -12.37
N GLN A 61 4.66 14.08 -12.60
CA GLN A 61 3.28 14.31 -13.02
C GLN A 61 2.53 15.24 -12.05
N VAL A 62 2.70 15.04 -10.75
CA VAL A 62 2.03 15.88 -9.74
C VAL A 62 2.58 17.31 -9.77
N ARG A 63 3.88 17.51 -9.99
CA ARG A 63 4.48 18.84 -10.12
C ARG A 63 4.00 19.56 -11.39
N ASP A 64 3.80 18.82 -12.48
CA ASP A 64 3.30 19.38 -13.75
C ASP A 64 1.84 19.86 -13.64
N MET A 65 1.04 19.25 -12.75
CA MET A 65 -0.32 19.70 -12.43
C MET A 65 -0.36 20.98 -11.59
N GLY A 66 0.79 21.46 -11.11
CA GLY A 66 0.94 22.69 -10.35
C GLY A 66 1.49 22.49 -8.94
N LYS A 67 1.18 23.44 -8.06
CA LYS A 67 1.70 23.43 -6.69
C LYS A 67 1.04 22.29 -5.89
N MET A 68 1.87 21.43 -5.30
CA MET A 68 1.43 20.43 -4.34
C MET A 68 0.77 21.08 -3.11
N ASP A 69 -0.31 20.48 -2.64
CA ASP A 69 -0.83 20.81 -1.31
C ASP A 69 0.20 20.40 -0.22
N PRO A 70 0.19 21.05 0.96
CA PRO A 70 1.20 20.77 1.99
C PRO A 70 1.24 19.31 2.45
N VAL A 71 0.10 18.63 2.50
CA VAL A 71 0.03 17.22 2.92
C VAL A 71 0.65 16.32 1.85
N GLU A 72 0.35 16.57 0.58
CA GLU A 72 0.97 15.89 -0.56
C GLU A 72 2.49 16.07 -0.55
N ALA A 73 2.98 17.30 -0.35
CA ALA A 73 4.41 17.59 -0.32
C ALA A 73 5.15 16.82 0.78
N ILE A 74 4.55 16.74 1.98
CA ILE A 74 5.09 15.95 3.09
C ILE A 74 5.08 14.46 2.76
N CYS A 75 3.98 13.95 2.21
CA CYS A 75 3.86 12.53 1.83
C CYS A 75 4.89 12.15 0.75
N SER A 76 5.06 12.98 -0.28
CA SER A 76 6.07 12.77 -1.31
C SER A 76 7.48 12.75 -0.70
N SER A 77 7.79 13.69 0.20
CA SER A 77 9.10 13.78 0.84
C SER A 77 9.38 12.59 1.78
N ALA A 78 8.34 12.08 2.44
CA ALA A 78 8.45 10.89 3.28
C ALA A 78 8.77 9.63 2.46
N VAL A 79 8.16 9.48 1.28
CA VAL A 79 8.46 8.38 0.35
C VAL A 79 9.87 8.51 -0.21
N GLU A 80 10.30 9.70 -0.60
CA GLU A 80 11.67 9.98 -1.06
C GLU A 80 12.69 9.60 0.02
N SER A 81 12.48 10.05 1.25
CA SER A 81 13.34 9.72 2.40
C SER A 81 13.38 8.21 2.68
N ALA A 82 12.25 7.52 2.53
CA ALA A 82 12.17 6.08 2.72
C ALA A 82 12.94 5.30 1.63
N ILE A 83 12.95 5.80 0.39
CA ILE A 83 13.75 5.24 -0.71
C ILE A 83 15.24 5.42 -0.40
N ASP A 84 15.66 6.64 -0.07
CA ASP A 84 17.06 6.99 0.20
C ASP A 84 17.63 6.20 1.38
N ALA A 85 16.88 6.13 2.48
CA ALA A 85 17.26 5.38 3.68
C ALA A 85 17.02 3.87 3.57
N ARG A 86 16.43 3.39 2.46
CA ARG A 86 16.03 1.98 2.26
C ARG A 86 15.18 1.44 3.40
N CYS A 87 14.22 2.26 3.87
CA CYS A 87 13.30 1.90 4.92
C CYS A 87 12.44 0.70 4.50
N LYS A 88 12.14 -0.18 5.46
CA LYS A 88 11.21 -1.30 5.24
C LYS A 88 9.74 -0.91 5.47
N LEU A 89 9.52 0.13 6.26
CA LEU A 89 8.20 0.52 6.75
C LEU A 89 8.05 2.04 6.77
N ILE A 90 6.90 2.53 6.34
CA ILE A 90 6.43 3.91 6.54
C ILE A 90 5.22 3.85 7.47
N VAL A 91 5.27 4.54 8.59
CA VAL A 91 4.15 4.59 9.55
C VAL A 91 3.37 5.88 9.33
N ALA A 92 2.09 5.76 8.99
CA ALA A 92 1.20 6.87 8.71
C ALA A 92 0.08 6.95 9.76
N LEU A 93 0.12 7.95 10.64
CA LEU A 93 -1.00 8.23 11.54
C LEU A 93 -2.07 8.99 10.75
N THR A 94 -3.29 8.46 10.73
CA THR A 94 -4.34 9.00 9.87
C THR A 94 -5.74 8.77 10.44
N GLU A 95 -6.58 9.80 10.44
CA GLU A 95 -7.97 9.70 10.90
C GLU A 95 -8.91 9.30 9.75
N THR A 96 -8.81 9.98 8.61
CA THR A 96 -9.67 9.77 7.43
C THR A 96 -9.09 8.81 6.39
N GLY A 97 -7.79 8.50 6.48
CA GLY A 97 -7.06 7.66 5.52
C GLY A 97 -6.29 8.45 4.45
N ASN A 98 -6.54 9.76 4.33
CA ASN A 98 -5.96 10.60 3.27
C ASN A 98 -4.43 10.57 3.26
N THR A 99 -3.77 10.64 4.43
CA THR A 99 -2.31 10.58 4.52
C THR A 99 -1.76 9.25 3.98
N ALA A 100 -2.36 8.13 4.38
CA ALA A 100 -1.93 6.81 3.92
C ALA A 100 -2.14 6.64 2.40
N ALA A 101 -3.29 7.11 1.88
CA ALA A 101 -3.57 7.08 0.45
C ALA A 101 -2.59 7.95 -0.37
N LYS A 102 -2.27 9.16 0.12
CA LYS A 102 -1.27 10.04 -0.52
C LYS A 102 0.12 9.44 -0.51
N ILE A 103 0.54 8.75 0.55
CA ILE A 103 1.80 8.00 0.58
C ILE A 103 1.75 6.85 -0.45
N ALA A 104 0.68 6.06 -0.46
CA ALA A 104 0.52 4.91 -1.35
C ALA A 104 0.46 5.28 -2.85
N LYS A 105 -0.06 6.48 -3.17
CA LYS A 105 -0.05 7.05 -4.53
C LYS A 105 1.34 7.05 -5.16
N TYR A 106 2.36 7.33 -4.36
CA TYR A 106 3.75 7.41 -4.80
C TYR A 106 4.45 6.04 -4.92
N ARG A 107 3.71 4.94 -4.69
CA ARG A 107 4.16 3.55 -4.81
C ARG A 107 5.52 3.32 -4.11
N PRO A 108 5.65 3.56 -2.80
CA PRO A 108 6.87 3.21 -2.08
C PRO A 108 7.11 1.69 -2.12
N LYS A 109 8.38 1.26 -2.17
CA LYS A 109 8.75 -0.14 -1.92
C LYS A 109 8.53 -0.53 -0.45
N ALA A 110 8.69 0.44 0.46
CA ALA A 110 8.42 0.26 1.87
C ALA A 110 6.93 0.02 2.10
N GLN A 111 6.60 -0.91 3.00
CA GLN A 111 5.21 -1.16 3.39
C GLN A 111 4.64 0.05 4.12
N VAL A 112 3.39 0.43 3.84
CA VAL A 112 2.74 1.57 4.51
C VAL A 112 1.83 1.03 5.60
N MET A 113 2.17 1.28 6.87
CA MET A 113 1.31 0.93 8.00
C MET A 113 0.48 2.15 8.41
N ALA A 114 -0.83 2.08 8.17
CA ALA A 114 -1.74 3.18 8.45
C ALA A 114 -2.40 2.99 9.82
N ILE A 115 -2.04 3.81 10.81
CA ILE A 115 -2.62 3.74 12.14
C ILE A 115 -3.82 4.66 12.22
N THR A 116 -4.98 4.11 12.58
CA THR A 116 -6.22 4.87 12.70
C THR A 116 -7.08 4.42 13.88
N ALA A 117 -7.83 5.34 14.49
CA ALA A 117 -8.84 5.00 15.50
C ALA A 117 -10.23 4.75 14.89
N SER A 118 -10.36 4.92 13.57
CA SER A 118 -11.63 4.79 12.86
C SER A 118 -11.73 3.43 12.16
N GLU A 119 -12.69 2.60 12.59
CA GLU A 119 -12.96 1.31 11.93
C GLU A 119 -13.37 1.48 10.46
N SER A 120 -14.10 2.55 10.12
CA SER A 120 -14.48 2.82 8.73
C SER A 120 -13.25 3.12 7.88
N THR A 121 -12.30 3.88 8.42
CA THR A 121 -11.02 4.16 7.76
C THR A 121 -10.21 2.88 7.56
N VAL A 122 -10.17 1.97 8.55
CA VAL A 122 -9.53 0.66 8.38
C VAL A 122 -10.11 -0.09 7.18
N ARG A 123 -11.44 -0.15 7.07
CA ARG A 123 -12.13 -0.85 5.97
C ARG A 123 -11.87 -0.19 4.62
N HIS A 124 -11.92 1.15 4.55
CA HIS A 124 -11.66 1.89 3.31
C HIS A 124 -10.22 1.73 2.81
N LEU A 125 -9.24 1.61 3.71
CA LEU A 125 -7.83 1.45 3.31
C LEU A 125 -7.48 0.05 2.80
N GLN A 126 -8.36 -0.96 2.97
CA GLN A 126 -8.11 -2.32 2.46
C GLN A 126 -7.99 -2.40 0.94
N VAL A 127 -8.52 -1.42 0.22
CA VAL A 127 -8.45 -1.35 -1.26
C VAL A 127 -7.29 -0.51 -1.77
N VAL A 128 -6.43 0.02 -0.87
CA VAL A 128 -5.30 0.87 -1.24
C VAL A 128 -4.03 0.04 -1.29
N ARG A 129 -3.37 -0.02 -2.45
CA ARG A 129 -2.18 -0.86 -2.65
C ARG A 129 -1.06 -0.50 -1.71
N GLY A 130 -0.44 -1.51 -1.12
CA GLY A 130 0.72 -1.36 -0.24
C GLY A 130 0.40 -0.80 1.15
N VAL A 131 -0.87 -0.58 1.48
CA VAL A 131 -1.32 -0.10 2.79
C VAL A 131 -1.82 -1.25 3.65
N ILE A 132 -1.29 -1.35 4.87
CA ILE A 132 -1.82 -2.21 5.93
C ILE A 132 -2.39 -1.33 7.04
N PRO A 133 -3.72 -1.22 7.17
CA PRO A 133 -4.32 -0.43 8.23
C PRO A 133 -4.33 -1.18 9.55
N VAL A 134 -4.03 -0.48 10.64
CA VAL A 134 -4.02 -0.98 12.02
C VAL A 134 -4.92 -0.09 12.87
N LEU A 135 -5.91 -0.71 13.51
CA LEU A 135 -6.81 -0.03 14.44
C LEU A 135 -6.10 0.25 15.76
N THR A 136 -6.13 1.50 16.22
CA THR A 136 -5.70 1.91 17.57
C THR A 136 -6.89 2.39 18.38
N ALA A 137 -6.86 2.22 19.71
CA ALA A 137 -7.90 2.74 20.59
C ALA A 137 -7.86 4.27 20.73
N SER A 138 -6.68 4.89 20.58
CA SER A 138 -6.50 6.33 20.72
C SER A 138 -5.18 6.79 20.09
N PHE A 139 -5.14 8.08 19.73
CA PHE A 139 -3.92 8.79 19.30
C PHE A 139 -3.21 9.51 20.44
N VAL A 140 -3.67 9.38 21.68
CA VAL A 140 -3.03 10.03 22.84
C VAL A 140 -1.61 9.48 23.03
N GLY A 141 -0.63 10.36 22.91
CA GLY A 141 0.80 10.03 22.98
C GLY A 141 1.32 9.39 21.70
N THR A 142 1.61 10.24 20.69
CA THR A 142 2.12 9.85 19.37
C THR A 142 3.29 8.86 19.45
N ASP A 143 4.26 9.09 20.36
CA ASP A 143 5.42 8.21 20.53
C ASP A 143 5.02 6.80 21.00
N SER A 144 4.04 6.70 21.90
CA SER A 144 3.49 5.42 22.36
C SER A 144 2.77 4.68 21.24
N VAL A 145 2.03 5.41 20.40
CA VAL A 145 1.34 4.83 19.23
C VAL A 145 2.35 4.30 18.21
N ILE A 146 3.42 5.06 17.93
CA ILE A 146 4.50 4.63 17.03
C ILE A 146 5.21 3.40 17.60
N ALA A 147 5.54 3.39 18.90
CA ALA A 147 6.20 2.25 19.54
C ALA A 147 5.36 0.96 19.43
N LYS A 148 4.04 1.06 19.64
CA LYS A 148 3.11 -0.07 19.49
C LYS A 148 3.04 -0.56 18.04
N ALA A 149 3.00 0.36 17.08
CA ALA A 149 2.99 0.00 15.66
C ALA A 149 4.29 -0.71 15.24
N LEU A 150 5.44 -0.24 15.71
CA LEU A 150 6.72 -0.91 15.47
C LEU A 150 6.78 -2.29 16.13
N ALA A 151 6.24 -2.45 17.33
CA ALA A 151 6.14 -3.76 17.98
C ALA A 151 5.24 -4.70 17.17
N LYS A 152 4.09 -4.21 16.68
CA LYS A 152 3.18 -4.99 15.84
C LYS A 152 3.82 -5.39 14.52
N ALA A 153 4.50 -4.47 13.84
CA ALA A 153 5.22 -4.75 12.60
C ALA A 153 6.25 -5.88 12.80
N LYS A 154 7.00 -5.87 13.92
CA LYS A 154 7.97 -6.94 14.23
C LYS A 154 7.32 -8.30 14.51
N GLU A 155 6.11 -8.32 15.06
CA GLU A 155 5.36 -9.55 15.31
C GLU A 155 4.87 -10.19 14.00
N ASP A 156 4.46 -9.34 13.04
CA ASP A 156 3.87 -9.78 11.77
C ASP A 156 4.92 -10.25 10.73
N GLY A 157 6.21 -10.00 10.99
CA GLY A 157 7.36 -10.47 10.18
C GLY A 157 8.03 -9.38 9.35
#